data_AF-A0A3D4UHL2-F1
#
_entry.id   AF-A0A3D4UHL2-F1
#
_cell.length_a   1.000
_cell.length_b   1.000
_cell.length_c   1.000
_cell.angle_alpha   90.00
_cell.angle_beta   90.00
_cell.angle_gamma   90.00
#
_symmetry.space_group_name_H-M   'P 1'
#
loop_
_entity.id
_entity.type
_entity.pdbx_description
1 polymer ?
#
loop_
_entity_poly.entity_id
_entity_poly.type
_entity_poly.pdbx_seq_one_letter_code
_entity_poly.pdbx_strand_id
1 'polypeptide(L)'
;MKGRQLRTNLSWERPCGTAQTSNEHPLSPVLGYTGHFMAEQLIYLDNAATSWPKPDCVGEAMVDFLTHRAGNPGRGGHRLAREASQVLEEVRERLAGLVNAPCPQRMILSHGCTDALNLAIHGVLRADMRNRCDGTKPHVVTTAIEHNAVLRTLHCYATSDLITMTIVPCDKQGYVH
;
A
#
# COMPACT_ATOMS: atom_id res chain seq x y z
N MET A 1 54.38 -13.41 4.74
CA MET A 1 53.30 -14.38 4.45
C MET A 1 51.98 -13.61 4.40
N LYS A 2 51.28 -13.70 3.25
CA LYS A 2 49.83 -13.55 2.99
C LYS A 2 49.03 -12.67 3.97
N GLY A 3 48.48 -11.50 3.62
CA GLY A 3 47.72 -11.18 2.40
C GLY A 3 46.24 -11.55 2.58
N ARG A 4 45.39 -10.58 2.95
CA ARG A 4 43.97 -10.54 2.54
C ARG A 4 43.40 -9.13 2.73
N GLN A 5 43.36 -8.37 1.63
CA GLN A 5 42.51 -7.20 1.44
C GLN A 5 41.05 -7.67 1.42
N LEU A 6 40.17 -7.02 2.19
CA LEU A 6 38.73 -7.14 2.03
C LEU A 6 38.30 -6.15 0.94
N ARG A 7 37.94 -6.69 -0.23
CA ARG A 7 37.32 -5.94 -1.33
C ARG A 7 35.85 -5.68 -0.96
N THR A 8 35.50 -4.42 -0.69
CA THR A 8 34.12 -3.95 -0.81
C THR A 8 33.96 -3.32 -2.19
N ASN A 9 33.58 -4.13 -3.17
CA ASN A 9 33.18 -3.63 -4.48
C ASN A 9 31.73 -3.12 -4.40
N LEU A 10 31.54 -1.85 -4.07
CA LEU A 10 30.33 -1.10 -4.36
C LEU A 10 30.72 0.10 -5.22
N SER A 11 30.95 -0.17 -6.50
CA SER A 11 31.18 0.84 -7.53
C SER A 11 29.82 1.43 -7.94
N TRP A 12 29.51 2.63 -7.45
CA TRP A 12 28.34 3.42 -7.88
C TRP A 12 28.64 4.33 -9.07
N GLU A 13 29.76 4.13 -9.76
CA GLU A 13 30.13 4.93 -10.91
C GLU A 13 29.89 4.14 -12.21
N ARG A 14 28.80 4.47 -12.91
CA ARG A 14 28.76 4.38 -14.37
C ARG A 14 28.52 5.77 -14.94
N PRO A 15 29.28 6.16 -15.99
CA PRO A 15 29.22 7.49 -16.56
C PRO A 15 27.87 7.76 -17.21
N CYS A 16 27.42 9.01 -17.10
CA CYS A 16 26.29 9.57 -17.83
C CYS A 16 26.57 9.46 -19.34
N GLY A 17 26.13 8.36 -19.92
CA GLY A 17 26.11 8.13 -21.36
C GLY A 17 24.95 8.89 -21.97
N THR A 18 25.27 9.70 -22.98
CA THR A 18 24.39 10.45 -23.88
C THR A 18 23.07 9.75 -24.18
N ALA A 19 21.97 10.49 -24.02
CA ALA A 19 20.62 10.11 -24.41
C ALA A 19 20.59 9.60 -25.86
N GLN A 20 20.38 8.30 -26.04
CA GLN A 20 19.94 7.72 -27.29
C GLN A 20 18.45 7.38 -27.16
N THR A 21 17.65 8.19 -27.82
CA THR A 21 16.22 7.98 -28.06
C THR A 21 16.04 6.87 -29.08
N SER A 22 15.80 5.64 -28.65
CA SER A 22 15.09 4.62 -29.42
C SER A 22 15.09 3.31 -28.64
N ASN A 23 13.95 2.95 -28.06
CA ASN A 23 13.47 1.58 -28.05
C ASN A 23 12.04 1.59 -27.51
N GLU A 24 11.11 1.61 -28.45
CA GLU A 24 9.73 1.22 -28.21
C GLU A 24 9.75 -0.22 -27.66
N HIS A 25 9.27 -0.39 -26.43
CA HIS A 25 8.95 -1.72 -25.93
C HIS A 25 7.66 -2.18 -26.61
N PRO A 26 7.65 -3.31 -27.35
CA PRO A 26 6.42 -3.82 -27.93
C PRO A 26 5.49 -4.26 -26.80
N LEU A 27 4.31 -3.65 -26.76
CA LEU A 27 3.22 -4.04 -25.86
C LEU A 27 2.90 -5.51 -26.10
N SER A 28 2.98 -6.33 -25.04
CA SER A 28 2.58 -7.73 -25.05
C SER A 28 1.09 -7.85 -25.42
N PRO A 29 0.71 -8.70 -26.39
CA PRO A 29 -0.68 -8.87 -26.78
C PRO A 29 -1.39 -9.78 -25.77
N VAL A 30 -2.11 -9.19 -24.82
CA VAL A 30 -3.09 -9.93 -24.02
C VAL A 30 -4.33 -10.17 -24.88
N LEU A 31 -4.72 -11.43 -24.99
CA LEU A 31 -5.83 -11.98 -25.76
C LEU A 31 -7.09 -11.08 -25.86
N GLY A 32 -7.55 -10.89 -27.10
CA GLY A 32 -8.95 -11.12 -27.46
C GLY A 32 -9.99 -10.05 -27.12
N TYR A 33 -9.75 -8.79 -27.47
CA TYR A 33 -10.83 -7.81 -27.65
C TYR A 33 -10.95 -7.52 -29.16
N THR A 34 -11.82 -8.26 -29.86
CA THR A 34 -12.20 -7.92 -31.25
C THR A 34 -13.20 -6.77 -31.23
N GLY A 35 -12.72 -5.61 -30.79
CA GLY A 35 -13.30 -4.30 -31.06
C GLY A 35 -12.18 -3.50 -31.69
N HIS A 36 -12.40 -2.99 -32.90
CA HIS A 36 -11.46 -2.26 -33.73
C HIS A 36 -11.10 -0.89 -33.11
N PHE A 37 -10.54 -0.87 -31.90
CA PHE A 37 -9.72 0.22 -31.40
C PHE A 37 -8.32 -0.03 -31.93
N MET A 38 -8.07 0.40 -33.16
CA MET A 38 -6.71 0.75 -33.55
C MET A 38 -6.21 1.73 -32.49
N ALA A 39 -5.13 1.34 -31.81
CA ALA A 39 -4.57 2.05 -30.68
C ALA A 39 -4.18 3.48 -31.08
N GLU A 40 -5.12 4.41 -30.98
CA GLU A 40 -4.77 5.79 -30.68
C GLU A 40 -4.00 5.75 -29.36
N GLN A 41 -2.87 6.46 -29.32
CA GLN A 41 -1.97 6.49 -28.19
C GLN A 41 -2.73 6.92 -26.93
N LEU A 42 -3.11 5.94 -26.08
CA LEU A 42 -3.92 6.19 -24.89
C LEU A 42 -3.11 7.03 -23.90
N ILE A 43 -3.55 8.26 -23.68
CA ILE A 43 -2.99 9.14 -22.64
C ILE A 43 -3.79 8.90 -21.34
N TYR A 44 -3.24 8.09 -20.44
CA TYR A 44 -3.88 7.76 -19.17
C TYR A 44 -3.47 8.75 -18.06
N LEU A 45 -4.40 9.62 -17.65
CA LEU A 45 -4.20 10.66 -16.63
C LEU A 45 -5.00 10.43 -15.33
N ASP A 46 -5.38 9.19 -15.04
CA ASP A 46 -6.21 8.82 -13.87
C ASP A 46 -5.46 7.96 -12.82
N ASN A 47 -4.12 8.10 -12.77
CA ASN A 47 -3.26 7.33 -11.85
C ASN A 47 -3.55 7.60 -10.36
N ALA A 48 -4.20 8.72 -10.02
CA ALA A 48 -4.60 9.04 -8.66
C ALA A 48 -5.75 8.15 -8.16
N ALA A 49 -6.62 7.65 -9.04
CA ALA A 49 -7.69 6.73 -8.69
C ALA A 49 -7.17 5.27 -8.62
N THR A 50 -6.40 4.84 -9.62
CA THR A 50 -5.66 3.57 -9.62
C THR A 50 -4.54 3.61 -10.65
N SER A 51 -3.42 2.92 -10.40
CA SER A 51 -2.33 2.92 -11.38
C SER A 51 -2.60 2.03 -12.59
N TRP A 52 -2.27 2.52 -13.80
CA TRP A 52 -2.32 1.75 -15.05
C TRP A 52 -1.24 2.21 -16.04
N PRO A 53 -0.62 1.29 -16.81
CA PRO A 53 -0.73 -0.16 -16.69
C PRO A 53 0.03 -0.68 -15.46
N LYS A 54 -0.37 -1.86 -14.96
CA LYS A 54 0.43 -2.55 -13.94
C LYS A 54 1.65 -3.19 -14.63
N PRO A 55 2.82 -3.26 -13.98
CA PRO A 55 3.96 -4.00 -14.51
C PRO A 55 3.62 -5.49 -14.72
N ASP A 56 4.09 -6.09 -15.82
CA ASP A 56 3.77 -7.49 -16.20
C ASP A 56 4.07 -8.49 -15.08
N CYS A 57 5.17 -8.28 -14.35
CA CYS A 57 5.59 -9.14 -13.24
C CYS A 57 4.54 -9.26 -12.13
N VAL A 58 3.64 -8.28 -11.98
CA VAL A 58 2.53 -8.35 -11.02
C VAL A 58 1.50 -9.39 -11.47
N GLY A 59 1.16 -9.41 -12.75
CA GLY A 59 0.24 -10.40 -13.32
C GLY A 59 0.83 -11.81 -13.25
N GLU A 60 2.10 -11.96 -13.64
CA GLU A 60 2.83 -13.23 -13.58
C GLU A 60 2.88 -13.81 -12.16
N ALA A 61 3.19 -12.99 -11.16
CA ALA A 61 3.26 -13.41 -9.76
C ALA A 61 1.90 -13.91 -9.24
N MET A 62 0.80 -13.27 -9.65
CA MET A 62 -0.55 -13.70 -9.27
C MET A 62 -0.93 -15.03 -9.92
N VAL A 63 -0.60 -15.22 -11.21
CA VAL A 63 -0.82 -16.50 -11.91
C VAL A 63 -0.02 -17.62 -11.24
N ASP A 64 1.27 -17.41 -10.99
CA ASP A 64 2.12 -18.40 -10.31
C ASP A 64 1.56 -18.82 -8.95
N PHE A 65 1.15 -17.84 -8.14
CA PHE A 65 0.56 -18.12 -6.83
C PHE A 65 -0.70 -18.98 -6.93
N LEU A 66 -1.62 -18.62 -7.82
CA LEU A 66 -2.89 -19.33 -7.99
C LEU A 66 -2.70 -20.75 -8.53
N THR A 67 -1.75 -20.96 -9.43
CA THR A 67 -1.50 -22.27 -10.05
C THR A 67 -0.73 -23.22 -9.14
N HIS A 68 0.25 -22.72 -8.37
CA HIS A 68 1.22 -23.60 -7.71
C HIS A 68 1.19 -23.57 -6.17
N ARG A 69 0.75 -22.45 -5.57
CA ARG A 69 0.98 -22.15 -4.14
C ARG A 69 -0.28 -21.83 -3.35
N ALA A 70 -1.44 -21.81 -4.01
CA ALA A 70 -2.71 -21.44 -3.39
C ALA A 70 -3.12 -22.44 -2.28
N GLY A 71 -3.23 -21.93 -1.06
CA GLY A 71 -3.67 -22.68 0.11
C GLY A 71 -4.10 -21.71 1.22
N ASN A 72 -4.75 -22.21 2.27
CA ASN A 72 -5.13 -21.39 3.41
C ASN A 72 -3.95 -21.26 4.40
N PRO A 73 -3.33 -20.07 4.55
CA PRO A 73 -2.20 -19.88 5.45
C PRO A 73 -2.61 -20.06 6.92
N GLY A 74 -1.65 -20.49 7.76
CA GLY A 74 -1.80 -20.52 9.23
C GLY A 74 -2.70 -21.62 9.83
N ARG A 75 -3.50 -22.33 9.04
CA ARG A 75 -4.47 -23.34 9.57
C ARG A 75 -4.08 -24.81 9.32
N GLY A 76 -3.06 -25.07 8.50
CA GLY A 76 -2.69 -26.42 8.09
C GLY A 76 -1.18 -26.65 7.96
N GLY A 77 -0.74 -27.89 8.23
CA GLY A 77 0.65 -28.30 8.09
C GLY A 77 1.03 -28.81 6.69
N HIS A 78 0.07 -28.91 5.77
CA HIS A 78 0.32 -29.40 4.41
C HIS A 78 1.12 -28.39 3.57
N ARG A 79 1.76 -28.88 2.50
CA ARG A 79 2.69 -28.12 1.66
C ARG A 79 2.12 -26.76 1.22
N LEU A 80 0.94 -26.76 0.59
CA LEU A 80 0.31 -25.53 0.09
C LEU A 80 -0.01 -24.49 1.19
N ALA A 81 -0.41 -24.93 2.40
CA ALA A 81 -0.66 -24.00 3.50
C ALA A 81 0.64 -23.35 4.00
N ARG A 82 1.74 -24.11 4.03
CA ARG A 82 3.08 -23.60 4.39
C ARG A 82 3.60 -22.62 3.34
N GLU A 83 3.48 -22.97 2.06
CA GLU A 83 3.91 -22.11 0.95
C GLU A 83 3.12 -20.79 0.92
N ALA A 84 1.80 -20.83 1.11
CA ALA A 84 0.99 -19.62 1.23
C ALA A 84 1.36 -18.76 2.45
N SER A 85 1.65 -19.40 3.59
CA SER A 85 2.10 -18.67 4.79
C SER A 85 3.45 -17.99 4.58
N GLN A 86 4.35 -18.64 3.85
CA GLN A 86 5.65 -18.06 3.50
C GLN A 86 5.49 -16.83 2.58
N VAL A 87 4.60 -16.86 1.59
CA VAL A 87 4.29 -15.67 0.76
C VAL A 87 3.88 -14.49 1.62
N LEU A 88 2.99 -14.71 2.59
CA LEU A 88 2.53 -13.64 3.47
C LEU A 88 3.66 -13.04 4.31
N GLU A 89 4.55 -13.87 4.86
CA GLU A 89 5.65 -13.37 5.67
C GLU A 89 6.67 -12.60 4.82
N GLU A 90 7.00 -13.10 3.63
CA GLU A 90 7.87 -12.38 2.67
C GLU A 90 7.27 -11.01 2.28
N VAL A 91 5.95 -10.93 2.08
CA VAL A 91 5.26 -9.67 1.81
C VAL A 91 5.39 -8.71 3.00
N ARG A 92 5.18 -9.19 4.23
CA ARG A 92 5.33 -8.36 5.44
C ARG A 92 6.75 -7.83 5.61
N GLU A 93 7.76 -8.67 5.37
CA GLU A 93 9.17 -8.27 5.45
C GLU A 93 9.49 -7.17 4.44
N ARG A 94 9.05 -7.35 3.18
CA ARG A 94 9.26 -6.37 2.12
C ARG A 94 8.55 -5.04 2.41
N LEU A 95 7.30 -5.09 2.88
CA LEU A 95 6.54 -3.89 3.24
C LEU A 95 7.17 -3.17 4.44
N ALA A 96 7.60 -3.91 5.46
CA ALA A 96 8.28 -3.32 6.61
C ALA A 96 9.58 -2.62 6.20
N GLY A 97 10.35 -3.22 5.29
CA GLY A 97 11.54 -2.58 4.70
C GLY A 97 11.19 -1.31 3.91
N LEU A 98 10.11 -1.34 3.13
CA LEU A 98 9.67 -0.21 2.30
C LEU A 98 9.32 1.04 3.13
N VAL A 99 8.67 0.86 4.28
CA VAL A 99 8.24 1.97 5.16
C VAL A 99 9.13 2.16 6.40
N ASN A 100 10.26 1.46 6.46
CA ASN A 100 11.18 1.44 7.60
C ASN A 100 10.48 1.14 8.95
N ALA A 101 9.58 0.16 8.95
CA ALA A 101 8.90 -0.29 10.16
C ALA A 101 9.84 -1.13 11.04
N PRO A 102 9.69 -1.09 12.39
CA PRO A 102 10.62 -1.76 13.29
C PRO A 102 10.53 -3.29 13.27
N CYS A 103 9.39 -3.86 12.85
CA CYS A 103 9.26 -5.30 12.61
C CYS A 103 8.13 -5.63 11.62
N PRO A 104 8.25 -6.75 10.87
CA PRO A 104 7.23 -7.22 9.91
C PRO A 104 5.87 -7.51 10.54
N GLN A 105 5.84 -7.92 11.81
CA GLN A 105 4.60 -8.28 12.50
C GLN A 105 3.68 -7.08 12.77
N ARG A 106 4.17 -5.84 12.59
CA ARG A 106 3.34 -4.62 12.59
C ARG A 106 2.67 -4.34 11.25
N MET A 107 2.96 -5.10 10.20
CA MET A 107 2.31 -4.98 8.90
C MET A 107 1.00 -5.75 8.89
N ILE A 108 -0.10 -5.01 9.05
CA ILE A 108 -1.47 -5.54 8.95
C ILE A 108 -1.94 -5.40 7.52
N LEU A 109 -2.26 -6.52 6.87
CA LEU A 109 -2.79 -6.55 5.51
C LEU A 109 -4.31 -6.36 5.58
N SER A 110 -4.79 -5.26 5.02
CA SER A 110 -6.22 -4.91 4.89
C SER A 110 -6.69 -5.04 3.44
N HIS A 111 -8.00 -4.96 3.21
CA HIS A 111 -8.53 -4.96 1.83
C HIS A 111 -8.13 -3.71 1.02
N GLY A 112 -7.78 -2.60 1.68
CA GLY A 112 -7.32 -1.37 1.04
C GLY A 112 -7.22 -0.21 2.02
N CYS A 113 -6.88 0.99 1.54
CA CYS A 113 -6.65 2.15 2.41
C CYS A 113 -7.87 2.49 3.29
N THR A 114 -9.09 2.46 2.73
CA THR A 114 -10.31 2.74 3.49
C THR A 114 -10.50 1.76 4.65
N ASP A 115 -10.29 0.46 4.41
CA ASP A 115 -10.42 -0.59 5.43
C ASP A 115 -9.33 -0.44 6.51
N ALA A 116 -8.07 -0.22 6.12
CA ALA A 116 -6.97 0.05 7.06
C ALA A 116 -7.23 1.26 7.96
N LEU A 117 -7.67 2.37 7.37
CA LEU A 117 -7.97 3.60 8.11
C LEU A 117 -9.12 3.38 9.09
N ASN A 118 -10.17 2.69 8.68
CA ASN A 118 -11.29 2.36 9.57
C ASN A 118 -10.86 1.45 10.71
N LEU A 119 -10.05 0.42 10.43
CA LEU A 119 -9.49 -0.45 11.46
C LEU A 119 -8.70 0.35 12.50
N ALA A 120 -7.84 1.27 12.05
CA ALA A 120 -7.04 2.11 12.93
C ALA A 120 -7.90 3.08 13.76
N ILE A 121 -8.81 3.83 13.12
CA ILE A 121 -9.68 4.80 13.78
C ILE A 121 -10.57 4.11 14.82
N HIS A 122 -11.25 3.03 14.43
CA HIS A 122 -12.09 2.27 15.35
C HIS A 122 -11.27 1.68 16.50
N GLY A 123 -10.09 1.12 16.21
CA GLY A 123 -9.22 0.52 17.22
C GLY A 123 -8.77 1.52 18.28
N VAL A 124 -8.24 2.67 17.84
CA VAL A 124 -7.75 3.72 18.75
C VAL A 124 -8.89 4.32 19.57
N LEU A 125 -9.98 4.74 18.91
CA LEU A 125 -11.09 5.39 19.61
C LEU A 125 -11.79 4.46 20.60
N ARG A 126 -12.05 3.20 20.21
CA ARG A 126 -12.70 2.24 21.11
C ARG A 126 -11.81 1.87 22.29
N ALA A 127 -10.50 1.73 22.08
CA ALA A 127 -9.56 1.47 23.17
C ALA A 127 -9.51 2.66 24.14
N ASP A 128 -9.41 3.87 23.62
CA ASP A 128 -9.40 5.11 24.41
C ASP A 128 -10.70 5.27 25.23
N MET A 129 -11.87 5.12 24.61
CA MET A 129 -13.17 5.16 25.30
C MET A 129 -13.30 4.10 26.40
N ARG A 130 -12.75 2.89 26.18
CA ARG A 130 -12.78 1.81 27.19
C ARG A 130 -11.88 2.10 28.40
N ASN A 131 -10.79 2.82 28.18
CA ASN A 131 -9.78 3.10 29.20
C ASN A 131 -10.03 4.41 29.97
N ARG A 132 -10.88 5.30 29.44
CA ARG A 132 -11.29 6.52 30.14
C ARG A 132 -12.23 6.20 31.30
N CYS A 133 -12.03 6.86 32.44
CA CYS A 133 -12.87 6.71 33.64
C CYS A 133 -13.48 8.03 34.12
N ASP A 134 -13.15 9.15 33.47
CA ASP A 134 -13.58 10.51 33.86
C ASP A 134 -14.91 10.94 33.20
N GLY A 135 -15.53 10.06 32.41
CA GLY A 135 -16.77 10.35 31.68
C GLY A 135 -16.58 11.31 30.49
N THR A 136 -15.34 11.67 30.14
CA THR A 136 -15.06 12.55 29.01
C THR A 136 -15.07 11.79 27.69
N LYS A 137 -15.37 12.52 26.61
CA LYS A 137 -15.30 12.00 25.25
C LYS A 137 -13.90 12.22 24.68
N PRO A 138 -13.39 11.31 23.84
CA PRO A 138 -12.19 11.55 23.06
C PRO A 138 -12.36 12.82 22.21
N HIS A 139 -11.30 13.63 22.11
CA HIS A 139 -11.22 14.74 21.18
C HIS A 139 -10.37 14.34 19.98
N VAL A 140 -10.93 14.45 18.77
CA VAL A 140 -10.23 14.13 17.52
C VAL A 140 -9.98 15.40 16.73
N VAL A 141 -8.74 15.59 16.31
CA VAL A 141 -8.36 16.68 15.40
C VAL A 141 -8.10 16.09 14.02
N THR A 142 -8.69 16.68 12.99
CA THR A 142 -8.52 16.29 11.59
C THR A 142 -8.40 17.52 10.70
N THR A 143 -8.11 17.36 9.41
CA THR A 143 -7.95 18.47 8.46
C THR A 143 -9.12 18.53 7.47
N ALA A 144 -9.37 19.71 6.91
CA ALA A 144 -10.42 19.90 5.92
C ALA A 144 -10.11 19.24 4.56
N ILE A 145 -8.88 18.77 4.35
CA ILE A 145 -8.40 18.17 3.09
C ILE A 145 -8.31 16.64 3.16
N GLU A 146 -8.74 16.02 4.26
CA GLU A 146 -8.76 14.56 4.38
C GLU A 146 -9.71 13.91 3.37
N HIS A 147 -9.35 12.71 2.93
CA HIS A 147 -10.22 11.89 2.09
C HIS A 147 -11.46 11.41 2.87
N ASN A 148 -12.56 11.15 2.15
CA ASN A 148 -13.81 10.64 2.72
C ASN A 148 -13.65 9.34 3.54
N ALA A 149 -12.61 8.57 3.26
CA ALA A 149 -12.25 7.36 4.01
C ALA A 149 -11.95 7.64 5.50
N VAL A 150 -11.51 8.86 5.84
CA VAL A 150 -11.29 9.33 7.21
C VAL A 150 -12.53 10.09 7.69
N LEU A 151 -12.94 11.13 6.95
CA LEU A 151 -13.96 12.08 7.39
C LEU A 151 -15.32 11.42 7.66
N ARG A 152 -15.75 10.48 6.82
CA ARG A 152 -17.06 9.82 6.99
C ARG A 152 -17.10 9.02 8.30
N THR A 153 -16.03 8.32 8.63
CA THR A 153 -15.93 7.53 9.86
C THR A 153 -15.96 8.45 11.08
N LEU A 154 -15.16 9.52 11.08
CA LEU A 154 -15.16 10.49 12.18
C LEU A 154 -16.49 11.21 12.32
N HIS A 155 -17.15 11.56 11.20
CA HIS A 155 -18.46 12.18 11.21
C HIS A 155 -19.53 11.25 11.81
N CYS A 156 -19.49 9.94 11.53
CA CYS A 156 -20.37 8.97 12.18
C CYS A 156 -20.16 8.93 13.71
N TYR A 157 -18.90 8.99 14.18
CA TYR A 157 -18.61 9.06 15.61
C TYR A 157 -19.10 10.37 16.25
N ALA A 158 -18.89 11.50 15.60
CA ALA A 158 -19.31 12.81 16.10
C ALA A 158 -20.84 12.95 16.14
N THR A 159 -21.53 12.52 15.08
CA THR A 159 -23.01 12.55 15.02
C THR A 159 -23.67 11.57 15.97
N SER A 160 -22.97 10.50 16.34
CA SER A 160 -23.39 9.57 17.40
C SER A 160 -23.03 10.05 18.81
N ASP A 161 -22.52 11.28 18.94
CA ASP A 161 -22.14 11.91 20.20
C ASP A 161 -21.06 11.12 20.99
N LEU A 162 -20.23 10.33 20.28
CA LEU A 162 -19.19 9.50 20.89
C LEU A 162 -17.84 10.21 21.01
N ILE A 163 -17.57 11.19 20.15
CA ILE A 163 -16.35 12.00 20.15
C ILE A 163 -16.69 13.48 20.05
N THR A 164 -15.74 14.33 20.41
CA THR A 164 -15.70 15.73 19.95
C THR A 164 -14.68 15.84 18.82
N MET A 165 -14.90 16.77 17.87
CA MET A 165 -14.07 16.86 16.67
C MET A 165 -13.74 18.31 16.33
N THR A 166 -12.46 18.56 16.01
CA THR A 166 -11.98 19.82 15.41
C THR A 166 -11.51 19.54 13.98
N ILE A 167 -11.99 20.33 13.02
CA ILE A 167 -11.51 20.29 11.63
C ILE A 167 -10.66 21.53 11.39
N VAL A 168 -9.37 21.33 11.13
CA VAL A 168 -8.43 22.41 10.80
C VAL A 168 -8.65 22.82 9.34
N PRO A 169 -8.96 24.11 9.04
CA PRO A 169 -9.15 24.57 7.68
C PRO A 169 -7.84 24.57 6.88
N CYS A 170 -7.94 24.64 5.55
CA CYS A 170 -6.81 24.94 4.69
C CYS A 170 -6.92 26.34 4.08
N ASP A 171 -5.79 26.90 3.65
CA ASP A 171 -5.76 28.15 2.91
C ASP A 171 -6.21 27.98 1.44
N LYS A 172 -6.21 29.08 0.67
CA LYS A 172 -6.63 29.09 -0.74
C LYS A 172 -5.69 28.30 -1.66
N GLN A 173 -4.50 27.94 -1.18
CA GLN A 173 -3.50 27.16 -1.91
C GLN A 173 -3.54 25.68 -1.51
N GLY A 174 -4.36 25.30 -0.52
CA GLY A 174 -4.52 23.92 -0.05
C GLY A 174 -3.56 23.52 1.07
N TYR A 175 -2.91 24.48 1.75
CA TYR A 175 -2.03 24.19 2.89
C TYR A 175 -2.78 24.26 4.22
N VAL A 176 -2.39 23.38 5.15
CA VAL A 176 -2.83 23.37 6.56
C VAL A 176 -1.67 23.89 7.41
N HIS A 177 -1.93 24.90 8.25
CA HIS A 177 -0.95 25.57 9.12
C HIS A 177 -1.15 25.22 10.59
#